data_AF-A0A938IAZ0-F1
#
_entry.id   AF-A0A938IAZ0-F1
#
_cell.length_a   1.000
_cell.length_b   1.000
_cell.length_c   1.000
_cell.angle_alpha   90.00
_cell.angle_beta   90.00
_cell.angle_gamma   90.00
#
_symmetry.space_group_name_H-M   'P 1'
#
loop_
_entity.id
_entity.type
_entity.pdbx_description
1 polymer ?
#
loop_
_entity_poly.entity_id
_entity_poly.type
_entity_poly.pdbx_seq_one_letter_code
_entity_poly.pdbx_strand_id
1 'polypeptide(L)'
;MAKKLYTESDVRALARGAELVLGADALATPAALDAAFERGVRVVYATKGGASAAPAGAHKPDCLWHKVLANDGNYVVEVKNGRAQVFALTPNGPLLVGTDSLQTHVGGKS
;
A
#
# COMPACT_ATOMS: atom_id res chain seq x y z
N MET A 1 -8.32 13.47 21.70
CA MET A 1 -7.54 14.59 21.14
C MET A 1 -8.10 14.93 19.77
N ALA A 2 -8.09 16.21 19.36
CA ALA A 2 -8.61 16.62 18.06
C ALA A 2 -7.63 16.22 16.95
N LYS A 3 -8.13 15.58 15.90
CA LYS A 3 -7.33 15.21 14.73
C LYS A 3 -7.09 16.46 13.88
N LYS A 4 -5.88 16.62 13.35
CA LYS A 4 -5.53 17.67 12.40
C LYS A 4 -6.18 17.38 11.05
N LEU A 5 -7.04 18.28 10.58
CA LEU A 5 -7.71 18.16 9.28
C LEU A 5 -6.95 18.94 8.22
N TYR A 6 -6.64 18.29 7.10
CA TYR A 6 -6.07 18.89 5.90
C TYR A 6 -7.17 19.02 4.83
N THR A 7 -7.39 20.26 4.41
CA THR A 7 -8.35 20.64 3.39
C THR A 7 -7.66 20.84 2.03
N GLU A 8 -8.47 21.00 0.98
CA GLU A 8 -7.98 21.34 -0.36
C GLU A 8 -7.10 22.59 -0.35
N SER A 9 -7.54 23.64 0.36
CA SER A 9 -6.80 24.91 0.48
C SER A 9 -5.41 24.70 1.08
N ASP A 10 -5.31 23.85 2.09
CA ASP A 10 -4.03 23.53 2.74
C ASP A 10 -3.07 22.85 1.77
N VAL A 11 -3.58 21.93 0.93
CA VAL A 11 -2.76 21.23 -0.08
C VAL A 11 -2.40 22.13 -1.25
N ARG A 12 -3.29 23.04 -1.66
CA ARG A 12 -2.98 24.03 -2.71
C ARG A 12 -1.91 25.03 -2.27
N ALA A 13 -1.78 25.28 -0.97
CA ALA A 13 -0.72 26.14 -0.42
C ALA A 13 0.66 25.47 -0.40
N LEU A 14 0.75 24.14 -0.53
CA LEU A 14 2.03 23.43 -0.61
C LEU A 14 2.76 23.74 -1.91
N ALA A 15 4.08 23.52 -1.95
CA ALA A 15 4.82 23.53 -3.20
C ALA A 15 4.41 22.33 -4.09
N ARG A 16 4.49 22.49 -5.41
CA ARG A 16 4.35 21.34 -6.32
C ARG A 16 5.46 20.33 -6.05
N GLY A 17 5.14 19.04 -6.05
CA GLY A 17 6.12 17.99 -5.70
C GLY A 17 6.42 17.85 -4.21
N ALA A 18 5.78 18.63 -3.32
CA ALA A 18 5.97 18.53 -1.88
C ALA A 18 5.44 17.20 -1.32
N GLU A 19 5.72 16.92 -0.05
CA GLU A 19 5.23 15.73 0.65
C GLU A 19 4.20 16.11 1.73
N LEU A 20 3.06 15.41 1.75
CA LEU A 20 2.02 15.52 2.78
C LEU A 20 2.03 14.25 3.64
N VAL A 21 2.48 14.38 4.88
CA VAL A 21 2.51 13.26 5.84
C VAL A 21 1.22 13.23 6.67
N LEU A 22 0.43 12.18 6.48
CA LEU A 22 -0.79 11.90 7.23
C LEU A 22 -0.49 10.88 8.33
N GLY A 23 -0.23 11.38 9.55
CA GLY A 23 -0.07 10.55 10.75
C GLY A 23 -1.40 10.07 11.35
N ALA A 24 -1.32 9.27 12.42
CA ALA A 24 -2.49 8.71 13.12
C ALA A 24 -3.50 9.77 13.62
N ASP A 25 -3.01 10.98 13.90
CA ASP A 25 -3.82 12.12 14.35
C ASP A 25 -4.09 13.13 13.23
N ALA A 26 -3.94 12.73 11.95
CA ALA A 26 -4.20 13.57 10.78
C ALA A 26 -5.25 12.94 9.86
N LEU A 27 -6.11 13.78 9.29
CA LEU A 27 -7.10 13.41 8.28
C LEU A 27 -6.98 14.36 7.09
N ALA A 28 -7.22 13.85 5.88
CA ALA A 28 -7.35 14.67 4.69
C ALA A 28 -8.78 14.53 4.15
N THR A 29 -9.36 15.66 3.71
CA THR A 29 -10.64 15.63 2.97
C THR A 29 -10.43 15.00 1.58
N PRO A 30 -11.48 14.43 0.94
CA PRO A 30 -11.36 13.88 -0.42
C PRO A 30 -10.77 14.89 -1.42
N ALA A 31 -11.27 16.13 -1.41
CA ALA A 31 -10.77 17.21 -2.26
C ALA A 31 -9.28 17.55 -2.01
N ALA A 32 -8.77 17.32 -0.79
CA ALA A 32 -7.35 17.49 -0.49
C ALA A 32 -6.48 16.42 -1.15
N LEU A 33 -6.96 15.18 -1.25
CA LEU A 33 -6.24 14.09 -1.93
C LEU A 33 -6.25 14.30 -3.45
N ASP A 34 -7.36 14.76 -4.00
CA ASP A 34 -7.47 15.11 -5.42
C ASP A 34 -6.50 16.25 -5.78
N ALA A 35 -6.48 17.32 -4.97
CA ALA A 35 -5.53 18.42 -5.15
C ALA A 35 -4.07 17.98 -4.97
N ALA A 36 -3.80 16.97 -4.12
CA ALA A 36 -2.46 16.43 -3.96
C ALA A 36 -2.00 15.71 -5.24
N PHE A 37 -2.88 14.89 -5.82
CA PHE A 37 -2.63 14.21 -7.09
C PHE A 37 -2.36 15.21 -8.23
N GLU A 38 -3.22 16.22 -8.40
CA GLU A 38 -3.07 17.26 -9.43
C GLU A 38 -1.75 18.03 -9.33
N ARG A 39 -1.27 18.27 -8.09
CA ARG A 39 -0.06 19.08 -7.84
C ARG A 39 1.21 18.23 -7.72
N GLY A 40 1.11 16.92 -7.92
CA GLY A 40 2.21 15.97 -7.72
C GLY A 40 2.70 15.94 -6.27
N VAL A 41 1.86 16.28 -5.31
CA VAL A 41 2.19 16.21 -3.88
C VAL A 41 2.11 14.76 -3.45
N ARG A 42 3.21 14.23 -2.90
CA ARG A 42 3.29 12.85 -2.45
C ARG A 42 2.59 12.70 -1.09
N VAL A 43 1.58 11.85 -1.01
CA VAL A 43 0.88 11.56 0.25
C VAL A 43 1.53 10.36 0.95
N VAL A 44 2.01 10.55 2.17
CA VAL A 44 2.65 9.50 2.99
C VAL A 44 1.81 9.23 4.23
N TYR A 45 1.31 8.01 4.36
CA TYR A 45 0.54 7.59 5.52
C TYR A 45 1.49 7.06 6.61
N ALA A 46 1.75 7.88 7.62
CA ALA A 46 2.60 7.49 8.74
C ALA A 46 1.78 6.64 9.73
N THR A 47 1.98 5.33 9.70
CA THR A 47 1.45 4.45 10.75
C THR A 47 2.26 4.69 12.03
N LYS A 48 1.57 4.67 13.19
CA LYS A 48 2.22 4.79 14.50
C LYS A 48 3.03 3.52 14.75
N GLY A 49 4.27 3.48 14.24
CA GLY A 49 5.19 2.35 14.37
C GLY A 49 5.98 1.94 13.11
N GLY A 50 5.92 2.68 12.00
CA GLY A 50 6.67 2.34 10.78
C GLY A 50 7.91 3.20 10.57
N ALA A 51 9.07 2.76 11.09
CA ALA A 51 10.35 3.28 10.61
C ALA A 51 10.44 3.09 9.09
N SER A 52 11.00 4.08 8.38
CA SER A 52 11.34 3.98 6.96
C SER A 52 12.05 2.65 6.70
N ALA A 53 11.41 1.76 5.96
CA ALA A 53 12.00 0.47 5.62
C ALA A 53 13.24 0.74 4.75
N ALA A 54 14.42 0.43 5.30
CA ALA A 54 15.63 0.22 4.53
C ALA A 54 15.36 -0.84 3.45
N PRO A 55 16.05 -0.80 2.29
CA PRO A 55 15.80 -1.77 1.23
C PRO A 55 16.02 -3.18 1.78
N ALA A 56 14.97 -3.99 1.76
CA ALA A 56 15.02 -5.35 2.22
C ALA A 56 15.95 -6.14 1.29
N GLY A 57 17.13 -6.48 1.79
CA GLY A 57 18.03 -7.44 1.16
C GLY A 57 17.40 -8.83 1.11
N ALA A 58 17.53 -9.46 -0.06
CA ALA A 58 17.44 -10.89 -0.35
C ALA A 58 16.19 -11.64 0.16
N HIS A 59 15.08 -11.52 -0.58
CA HIS A 59 13.98 -12.49 -0.48
C HIS A 59 14.30 -13.77 -1.28
N LYS A 60 13.96 -14.94 -0.73
CA LYS A 60 14.04 -16.23 -1.42
C LYS A 60 13.29 -16.14 -2.77
N PRO A 61 13.86 -16.63 -3.89
CA PRO A 61 13.32 -16.47 -5.24
C PRO A 61 11.98 -17.21 -5.51
N ASP A 62 11.38 -17.84 -4.51
CA ASP A 62 10.21 -18.72 -4.68
C ASP A 62 8.93 -18.24 -3.96
N CYS A 63 8.85 -16.98 -3.53
CA CYS A 63 7.61 -16.48 -2.90
C CYS A 63 6.51 -16.19 -3.94
N LEU A 64 5.24 -16.42 -3.56
CA LEU A 64 4.05 -16.27 -4.42
C LEU A 64 4.04 -14.94 -5.16
N TRP A 65 4.39 -13.86 -4.47
CA TRP A 65 4.37 -12.51 -5.02
C TRP A 65 5.39 -12.28 -6.13
N HIS A 66 6.55 -12.95 -6.12
CA HIS A 66 7.47 -12.89 -7.27
C HIS A 66 6.87 -13.57 -8.50
N LYS A 67 6.13 -14.68 -8.34
CA LYS A 67 5.46 -15.36 -9.46
C LYS A 67 4.35 -14.49 -10.06
N VAL A 68 3.60 -13.79 -9.20
CA VAL A 68 2.54 -12.86 -9.63
C VAL A 68 3.16 -11.64 -10.33
N LEU A 69 4.21 -11.05 -9.78
CA LEU A 69 4.87 -9.87 -10.36
C LEU A 69 5.71 -10.16 -11.61
N ALA A 70 6.11 -11.42 -11.83
CA ALA A 70 6.84 -11.82 -13.03
C ALA A 70 5.96 -12.00 -14.27
N ASN A 71 4.63 -11.97 -14.12
CA ASN A 71 3.69 -12.19 -15.21
C ASN A 71 2.64 -11.08 -15.26
N ASP A 72 2.39 -10.53 -16.44
CA ASP A 72 1.30 -9.58 -16.63
C ASP A 72 -0.05 -10.31 -16.60
N GLY A 73 -1.05 -9.70 -15.95
CA GLY A 73 -2.38 -10.27 -15.87
C GLY A 73 -3.30 -9.55 -14.89
N ASN A 74 -4.58 -9.93 -14.93
CA ASN A 74 -5.56 -9.50 -13.94
C ASN A 74 -5.66 -10.55 -12.84
N TYR A 75 -5.54 -10.12 -11.59
CA TYR A 75 -5.55 -11.02 -10.44
C TYR A 75 -6.60 -10.59 -9.42
N VAL A 76 -7.26 -11.56 -8.79
CA VAL A 76 -8.10 -11.35 -7.60
C VAL A 76 -7.35 -11.92 -6.40
N VAL A 77 -7.32 -11.15 -5.32
CA VAL A 77 -6.75 -11.57 -4.03
C VAL A 77 -7.87 -11.70 -3.02
N GLU A 78 -8.08 -12.91 -2.52
CA GLU A 78 -8.95 -13.18 -1.38
C GLU A 78 -8.11 -13.26 -0.11
N VAL A 79 -8.50 -12.52 0.94
CA VAL A 79 -7.85 -12.59 2.26
C VAL A 79 -8.83 -13.16 3.26
N LYS A 80 -8.52 -14.35 3.79
CA LYS A 80 -9.37 -15.06 4.74
C LYS A 80 -8.52 -15.73 5.82
N ASN A 81 -8.88 -15.53 7.09
CA ASN A 81 -8.16 -16.10 8.24
C ASN A 81 -6.64 -15.82 8.23
N GLY A 82 -6.24 -14.61 7.82
CA GLY A 82 -4.82 -14.22 7.74
C GLY A 82 -4.02 -14.88 6.62
N ARG A 83 -4.69 -15.53 5.67
CA ARG A 83 -4.09 -16.11 4.46
C ARG A 83 -4.58 -15.38 3.22
N ALA A 84 -3.67 -15.12 2.29
CA ALA A 84 -3.97 -14.61 0.96
C ALA A 84 -4.07 -15.79 -0.02
N GLN A 85 -5.10 -15.78 -0.86
CA GLN A 85 -5.24 -16.66 -2.00
C GLN A 85 -5.27 -15.78 -3.25
N VAL A 86 -4.38 -16.06 -4.20
CA VAL A 86 -4.28 -15.28 -5.44
C VAL A 86 -4.82 -16.10 -6.59
N PHE A 87 -5.75 -15.52 -7.33
CA PHE A 87 -6.37 -16.12 -8.51
C PHE A 87 -6.07 -15.27 -9.74
N ALA A 88 -5.59 -15.89 -10.82
CA ALA A 88 -5.52 -15.25 -12.12
C ALA A 88 -6.91 -15.28 -12.77
N LEU A 89 -7.37 -14.15 -13.28
CA LEU A 89 -8.61 -14.08 -14.04
C LEU A 89 -8.34 -14.52 -15.49
N THR A 90 -8.86 -15.70 -15.86
CA THR A 90 -8.77 -16.24 -17.22
C THR A 90 -10.14 -16.20 -17.91
N PRO A 91 -10.21 -16.39 -19.25
CA PRO A 91 -11.49 -16.49 -19.96
C PRO A 91 -12.40 -17.63 -19.46
N ASN A 92 -11.83 -18.65 -18.82
CA ASN A 92 -12.57 -19.78 -18.24
C ASN A 92 -12.90 -19.58 -16.76
N GLY A 93 -12.60 -18.41 -16.20
CA GLY A 93 -12.81 -18.07 -14.80
C GLY A 93 -11.52 -17.93 -13.98
N PRO A 94 -11.65 -17.76 -12.65
CA PRO A 94 -10.51 -17.60 -11.75
C PRO A 94 -9.72 -18.91 -11.61
N LEU A 95 -8.41 -18.86 -11.85
CA LEU A 95 -7.49 -19.98 -11.64
C LEU A 95 -6.57 -19.69 -10.46
N LEU A 96 -6.50 -20.60 -9.49
CA LEU A 96 -5.62 -20.44 -8.33
C LEU A 96 -4.15 -20.45 -8.76
N VAL A 97 -3.44 -19.36 -8.45
CA VAL A 97 -1.99 -19.19 -8.69
C VAL A 97 -1.21 -19.67 -7.47
N GLY A 98 -1.73 -19.41 -6.27
CA GLY A 98 -1.16 -19.94 -5.04
C GLY A 98 -1.74 -19.29 -3.79
N THR A 99 -1.22 -19.72 -2.65
CA THR A 99 -1.62 -19.23 -1.33
C THR A 99 -0.40 -18.77 -0.56
N ASP A 100 -0.57 -17.71 0.22
CA ASP A 100 0.48 -17.14 1.06
C ASP A 100 -0.06 -16.81 2.44
N SER A 101 0.78 -17.02 3.46
CA SER A 101 0.48 -16.62 4.83
C SER A 101 1.29 -15.36 5.08
N LEU A 102 0.67 -14.18 5.12
CA LEU A 102 1.40 -12.91 5.29
C LEU A 102 2.30 -12.85 6.55
N GLN A 103 2.16 -13.82 7.46
CA GLN A 103 3.06 -14.08 8.59
C GLN A 103 4.51 -14.42 8.19
N THR A 104 4.77 -14.96 6.99
CA THR A 104 6.14 -15.24 6.53
C THR A 104 6.87 -14.03 5.94
N HIS A 105 6.22 -12.86 5.91
CA HIS A 105 6.80 -11.61 5.37
C HIS A 105 7.10 -10.55 6.43
N VAL A 106 6.64 -10.73 7.67
CA VAL A 106 7.00 -9.85 8.79
C VAL A 106 8.04 -10.57 9.62
N GLY A 107 9.32 -10.28 9.34
CA GLY A 107 10.43 -10.78 10.13
C GLY A 107 10.19 -10.50 11.62
N GLY A 108 10.14 -11.57 12.40
CA GLY A 108 10.16 -11.49 13.85
C GLY A 108 11.39 -10.68 14.29
N LYS A 109 11.14 -9.64 15.09
CA LYS A 109 12.17 -9.13 15.99
C LYS A 109 11.87 -9.72 17.37
N SER A 110 12.90 -10.38 17.88
CA SER A 110 13.00 -11.07 19.16
C SER A 110 12.51 -10.26 20.35
#